data_AF-A0A1H6TXK1-F1
#
_entry.id   AF-A0A1H6TXK1-F1
#
_cell.length_a   1.000
_cell.length_b   1.000
_cell.length_c   1.000
_cell.angle_alpha   90.00
_cell.angle_beta   90.00
_cell.angle_gamma   90.00
#
_symmetry.space_group_name_H-M   'P 1'
#
loop_
_entity.id
_entity.type
_entity.pdbx_description
1 polymer ?
#
loop_
_entity_poly.entity_id
_entity_poly.type
_entity_poly.pdbx_seq_one_letter_code
_entity_poly.pdbx_strand_id
1 'polypeptide(L)' 'MQYKTPGERYKDYSKKVLFVFIPALLVFLISTAINTGNNPYLYYVSLLTLFLSVATGIEAIILFILSKIFH' A
#
# COMPACT_ATOMS: atom_id res chain seq x y z
N MET A 1 -26.72 -4.54 15.31
CA MET A 1 -25.53 -4.25 14.48
C MET A 1 -25.99 -4.16 13.04
N GLN A 2 -25.87 -3.01 12.37
CA GLN A 2 -26.14 -2.93 10.92
C GLN A 2 -25.11 -3.78 10.17
N TYR A 3 -25.57 -4.76 9.40
CA TYR A 3 -24.70 -5.56 8.54
C TYR A 3 -24.25 -4.69 7.37
N LYS A 4 -22.93 -4.45 7.27
CA LYS A 4 -22.33 -3.76 6.12
C LYS A 4 -22.42 -4.65 4.88
N THR A 5 -22.74 -4.08 3.72
CA THR A 5 -22.69 -4.84 2.46
C THR A 5 -21.25 -5.26 2.15
N PRO A 6 -21.02 -6.32 1.33
CA PRO A 6 -19.67 -6.69 0.93
C PRO A 6 -18.89 -5.52 0.31
N GLY A 7 -19.54 -4.66 -0.49
CA GLY A 7 -18.93 -3.46 -1.07
C GLY A 7 -18.47 -2.44 -0.04
N GLU A 8 -19.28 -2.18 0.97
CA GLU A 8 -18.91 -1.31 2.08
C GLU A 8 -17.70 -1.86 2.84
N ARG A 9 -17.62 -3.18 3.02
CA ARG A 9 -16.44 -3.83 3.62
C ARG A 9 -15.19 -3.66 2.76
N TYR A 10 -15.28 -3.90 1.46
CA TYR A 10 -14.14 -3.72 0.55
C TYR A 10 -13.64 -2.26 0.51
N LYS A 11 -14.58 -1.30 0.55
CA LYS A 11 -14.25 0.13 0.64
C LYS A 11 -13.50 0.46 1.94
N ASP A 12 -13.91 -0.12 3.07
CA ASP A 12 -13.23 0.07 4.34
C ASP A 12 -11.85 -0.61 4.36
N TYR A 13 -11.70 -1.79 3.76
CA TYR A 13 -10.39 -2.45 3.62
C TYR A 13 -9.46 -1.64 2.71
N SER A 14 -9.96 -1.11 1.58
CA SER A 14 -9.16 -0.27 0.68
C SER A 14 -8.55 0.94 1.41
N LYS A 15 -9.30 1.59 2.32
CA LYS A 15 -8.77 2.67 3.17
C LYS A 15 -7.65 2.20 4.11
N LYS A 16 -7.78 1.00 4.69
CA LYS A 16 -6.75 0.42 5.56
C LYS A 16 -5.48 0.09 4.78
N VAL A 17 -5.62 -0.46 3.57
CA VAL A 17 -4.49 -0.75 2.68
C VAL A 17 -3.79 0.53 2.26
N LEU A 18 -4.52 1.61 1.96
CA LEU A 18 -3.94 2.92 1.68
C LEU A 18 -3.11 3.48 2.85
N PHE A 19 -3.50 3.20 4.09
CA PHE A 19 -2.74 3.59 5.28
C PHE A 19 -1.38 2.86 5.39
N VAL A 20 -1.22 1.69 4.76
CA VAL A 20 0.05 0.98 4.67
C VAL A 20 0.84 1.41 3.43
N PHE A 21 0.15 1.65 2.32
CA PHE A 21 0.74 2.10 1.06
C PHE A 21 1.50 3.43 1.19
N ILE A 22 0.86 4.45 1.76
CA ILE A 22 1.44 5.80 1.82
C ILE A 22 2.76 5.82 2.63
N PRO A 23 2.84 5.25 3.84
CA PRO A 23 4.10 5.17 4.57
C PRO A 23 5.16 4.34 3.85
N ALA A 24 4.80 3.19 3.26
CA ALA A 24 5.74 2.37 2.51
C ALA A 24 6.34 3.17 1.34
N LEU A 25 5.51 3.91 0.60
CA LEU A 25 5.95 4.74 -0.51
C LEU A 25 6.87 5.87 -0.04
N LEU A 26 6.53 6.53 1.07
CA LEU A 26 7.37 7.60 1.64
C LEU A 26 8.74 7.07 2.07
N VAL A 27 8.78 5.93 2.76
CA VAL A 27 10.06 5.33 3.18
C VAL A 27 10.89 4.91 1.97
N PHE A 28 10.26 4.35 0.93
CA PHE A 28 10.93 4.04 -0.34
C PHE A 28 11.56 5.28 -0.98
N LEU A 29 10.80 6.38 -1.10
CA LEU A 29 11.29 7.61 -1.71
C LEU A 29 12.44 8.22 -0.89
N ILE A 30 12.30 8.29 0.43
CA ILE A 30 13.33 8.84 1.31
C ILE A 30 14.60 7.99 1.25
N SER A 31 14.48 6.67 1.46
CA SER A 31 15.63 5.75 1.45
C SER A 31 16.36 5.74 0.11
N THR A 32 15.63 5.81 -0.99
CA THR A 32 16.23 5.90 -2.34
C THR A 32 16.94 7.25 -2.53
N ALA A 33 16.31 8.36 -2.14
CA ALA A 33 16.88 9.69 -2.30
C ALA A 33 18.18 9.90 -1.49
N ILE A 34 18.27 9.30 -0.30
CA ILE A 34 19.45 9.43 0.57
C ILE A 34 20.51 8.34 0.32
N ASN A 35 20.26 7.37 -0.57
CA ASN A 35 21.23 6.31 -0.88
C ASN A 35 22.34 6.76 -1.86
N THR A 36 22.90 7.95 -1.63
CA THR A 36 23.95 8.55 -2.47
C THR A 36 25.32 7.88 -2.29
N GLY A 37 25.54 7.20 -1.16
CA GLY A 37 26.79 6.50 -0.82
C GLY A 37 26.79 5.00 -1.09
N ASN A 38 25.81 4.48 -1.83
CA ASN A 38 25.65 3.04 -2.11
C ASN A 38 25.62 2.19 -0.83
N ASN A 39 24.90 2.67 0.19
CA ASN A 39 24.78 1.99 1.48
C ASN A 39 23.89 0.75 1.31
N PRO A 40 24.39 -0.46 1.59
CA PRO A 40 23.65 -1.70 1.37
C PRO A 40 22.37 -1.78 2.21
N TYR A 41 22.35 -1.20 3.41
CA TYR A 41 21.15 -1.19 4.26
C TYR A 41 20.05 -0.31 3.67
N LEU A 42 20.39 0.87 3.16
CA LEU A 42 19.42 1.76 2.51
C LEU A 42 18.88 1.14 1.23
N TYR A 43 19.72 0.40 0.49
CA TYR A 43 19.28 -0.39 -0.66
C TYR A 43 18.28 -1.48 -0.29
N TYR A 44 18.51 -2.24 0.79
CA TYR A 44 17.55 -3.26 1.21
C TYR A 44 16.25 -2.65 1.73
N VAL A 45 16.32 -1.53 2.46
CA VAL A 45 15.13 -0.80 2.92
C VAL A 45 14.32 -0.29 1.73
N SER A 46 14.96 0.30 0.72
CA SER A 46 14.26 0.78 -0.48
C SER A 46 13.63 -0.38 -1.26
N LEU A 47 14.35 -1.50 -1.42
CA LEU A 47 13.80 -2.68 -2.10
C LEU A 47 12.57 -3.24 -1.36
N LEU A 48 12.66 -3.40 -0.04
CA LEU A 48 11.56 -3.92 0.78
C LEU A 48 10.33 -3.00 0.75
N THR A 49 10.56 -1.69 0.88
CA THR A 49 9.48 -0.71 0.91
C THR A 49 8.86 -0.49 -0.48
N LEU A 50 9.64 -0.68 -1.55
CA LEU A 50 9.12 -0.79 -2.91
C LEU A 50 8.17 -1.99 -3.05
N PHE A 51 8.58 -3.19 -2.62
CA PHE A 51 7.72 -4.38 -2.67
C PHE A 51 6.43 -4.20 -1.88
N LEU A 52 6.51 -3.67 -0.66
CA LEU A 52 5.34 -3.35 0.17
C LEU A 52 4.41 -2.35 -0.52
N SER A 53 4.97 -1.29 -1.12
CA SER A 53 4.20 -0.27 -1.85
C SER A 53 3.49 -0.86 -3.07
N VAL A 54 4.18 -1.68 -3.86
CA VAL A 54 3.57 -2.33 -5.04
C VAL A 54 2.47 -3.29 -4.61
N ALA A 55 2.72 -4.15 -3.61
CA ALA A 55 1.75 -5.13 -3.14
C ALA A 55 0.48 -4.45 -2.60
N THR A 56 0.64 -3.46 -1.72
CA THR A 56 -0.49 -2.71 -1.15
C THR A 56 -1.17 -1.82 -2.20
N GLY A 57 -0.44 -1.29 -3.18
CA GLY A 57 -1.01 -0.56 -4.31
C GLY A 57 -1.94 -1.45 -5.15
N ILE A 58 -1.47 -2.65 -5.53
CA ILE A 58 -2.28 -3.64 -6.28
C ILE A 58 -3.49 -4.07 -5.45
N GLU A 59 -3.31 -4.37 -4.16
CA GLU A 59 -4.40 -4.76 -3.27
C GLU A 59 -5.46 -3.66 -3.15
N ALA A 60 -5.06 -2.40 -3.02
CA ALA A 60 -6.00 -1.27 -2.96
C ALA A 60 -6.83 -1.13 -4.24
N ILE A 61 -6.23 -1.35 -5.42
CA ILE A 61 -6.91 -1.33 -6.72
C ILE A 61 -7.93 -2.48 -6.80
N ILE A 62 -7.53 -3.70 -6.43
CA ILE A 62 -8.42 -4.87 -6.44
C ILE A 62 -9.61 -4.63 -5.51
N LEU A 63 -9.38 -4.18 -4.28
CA LEU A 63 -10.44 -3.87 -3.32
C LEU A 63 -11.36 -2.76 -3.81
N PHE A 64 -10.82 -1.75 -4.48
CA PHE A 64 -11.62 -0.70 -5.10
C PHE A 64 -12.55 -1.26 -6.19
N ILE A 65 -12.03 -2.09 -7.11
CA ILE A 65 -12.83 -2.74 -8.15
C ILE A 65 -13.93 -3.62 -7.52
N LEU A 66 -13.57 -4.44 -6.53
CA LEU A 66 -14.54 -5.29 -5.82
C LEU A 66 -15.63 -4.46 -5.13
N SER A 67 -15.29 -3.30 -4.56
CA SER A 67 -16.29 -2.39 -3.95
C SER A 67 -17.31 -1.84 -4.95
N LYS A 68 -16.98 -1.82 -6.25
CA LYS A 68 -17.88 -1.38 -7.33
C LYS A 68 -18.73 -2.51 -7.88
N ILE A 69 -18.22 -3.74 -7.86
CA ILE A 69 -18.95 -4.93 -8.34
C ILE A 69 -19.98 -5.37 -7.32
N PHE A 70 -19.60 -5.43 -6.04
CA PHE A 70 -20.44 -5.91 -4.96
C PHE A 70 -21.12 -4.76 -4.24
N HIS A 71 -22.09 -4.09 -4.86
CA HIS A 71 -22.88 -3.03 -4.23
C HIS A 71 -23.64 -3.54 -3.00
#